data_AF-A0A6G3WZK0-F1
#
_entry.id   AF-A0A6G3WZK0-F1
#
_cell.length_a   1.000
_cell.length_b   1.000
_cell.length_c   1.000
_cell.angle_alpha   90.00
_cell.angle_beta   90.00
_cell.angle_gamma   90.00
#
_symmetry.space_group_name_H-M   'P 1'
#
loop_
_entity.id
_entity.type
_entity.pdbx_description
1 polymer ?
#
loop_
_entity_poly.entity_id
_entity_poly.type
_entity_poly.pdbx_seq_one_letter_code
_entity_poly.pdbx_strand_id
1 'polypeptide(L)'
;MSKMGLTAALVTALTLTLSGCSMDTTAPGSARGEAASDAKGSFGPVDCRKAKCIALTFDAGPGKDTPKLLDILKEKKVHATFFLL
;
A
#
# COMPACT_ATOMS: atom_id res chain seq x y z
N MET A 1 -0.29 -14.59 -52.05
CA MET A 1 -0.52 -15.01 -50.64
C MET A 1 0.21 -14.14 -49.60
N SER A 2 1.16 -13.28 -49.98
CA SER A 2 1.97 -12.53 -49.00
C SER A 2 1.36 -11.24 -48.43
N LYS A 3 0.41 -10.59 -49.13
CA LYS A 3 -0.18 -9.32 -48.66
C LYS A 3 -1.16 -9.50 -47.49
N MET A 4 -1.94 -10.58 -47.48
CA MET A 4 -2.94 -10.86 -46.44
C MET A 4 -2.29 -11.26 -45.10
N GLY A 5 -1.16 -11.98 -45.14
CA GLY A 5 -0.41 -12.36 -43.94
C GLY A 5 0.30 -11.17 -43.29
N LEU A 6 0.80 -10.23 -44.11
CA LEU A 6 1.44 -9.00 -43.62
C LEU A 6 0.43 -8.06 -42.96
N THR A 7 -0.77 -7.91 -43.53
CA THR A 7 -1.85 -7.11 -42.93
C THR A 7 -2.34 -7.70 -41.62
N ALA A 8 -2.46 -9.03 -41.53
CA ALA A 8 -2.83 -9.69 -40.28
C ALA A 8 -1.78 -9.46 -39.18
N ALA A 9 -0.49 -9.62 -39.49
CA ALA A 9 0.59 -9.41 -38.53
C ALA A 9 0.69 -7.96 -38.02
N LEU A 10 0.47 -6.97 -38.90
CA LEU A 10 0.47 -5.55 -38.54
C LEU A 10 -0.70 -5.17 -37.61
N VAL A 11 -1.89 -5.72 -37.84
CA VAL A 11 -3.08 -5.45 -37.00
C VAL A 11 -2.90 -6.03 -35.60
N THR A 12 -2.35 -7.25 -35.47
CA THR A 12 -2.10 -7.87 -34.16
C THR A 12 -1.01 -7.14 -33.37
N ALA A 13 0.04 -6.67 -34.03
CA ALA A 13 1.09 -5.89 -33.38
C ALA A 13 0.57 -4.53 -32.86
N LEU A 14 -0.37 -3.91 -33.57
CA LEU A 14 -0.96 -2.62 -33.18
C LEU A 14 -1.94 -2.73 -32.01
N THR A 15 -2.66 -3.85 -31.86
CA THR A 15 -3.56 -4.06 -30.72
C THR A 15 -2.80 -4.41 -29.43
N LEU A 16 -1.67 -5.12 -29.53
CA LEU A 16 -0.79 -5.43 -28.39
C LEU A 16 -0.10 -4.20 -27.80
N THR A 17 0.24 -3.19 -28.61
CA THR A 17 0.89 -1.95 -28.12
C THR A 17 -0.09 -0.97 -27.48
N LEU A 18 -1.37 -1.01 -27.83
CA LEU A 18 -2.39 -0.14 -27.23
C LEU A 18 -2.86 -0.60 -25.84
N SER A 19 -2.78 -1.90 -25.56
CA SER A 19 -3.26 -2.46 -24.29
C SER A 19 -2.26 -2.31 -23.13
N GLY A 20 -1.02 -1.90 -23.42
CA GLY A 20 0.06 -1.73 -22.43
C GLY A 20 0.02 -0.42 -21.64
N CYS A 21 -0.92 0.49 -21.93
CA CYS A 21 -1.06 1.78 -21.22
C CYS A 21 -2.24 1.81 -20.24
N SER A 22 -2.96 0.70 -20.07
CA SER A 22 -4.06 0.64 -19.11
C SER A 22 -3.46 0.56 -17.69
N MET A 23 -3.34 1.71 -17.03
CA MET A 23 -3.06 1.77 -15.60
C MET A 23 -4.29 1.22 -14.89
N ASP A 24 -4.17 0.05 -14.27
CA ASP A 24 -5.22 -0.44 -13.37
C ASP A 24 -5.36 0.55 -12.21
N THR A 25 -6.45 1.33 -12.24
CA THR A 25 -6.75 2.28 -11.18
C THR A 25 -7.55 1.59 -10.10
N THR A 26 -6.99 1.50 -8.89
CA THR A 26 -7.73 1.05 -7.71
C THR A 26 -8.31 2.25 -6.97
N ALA A 27 -9.59 2.16 -6.60
CA ALA A 27 -10.18 3.17 -5.75
C ALA A 27 -9.54 3.09 -4.35
N PRO A 28 -9.21 4.22 -3.68
CA PRO A 28 -8.66 4.21 -2.33
C PRO A 28 -9.52 3.44 -1.32
N GLY A 29 -10.84 3.43 -1.51
CA GLY A 29 -11.78 2.65 -0.68
C GLY A 29 -11.58 1.15 -0.85
N SER A 30 -11.42 0.66 -2.08
CA SER A 30 -11.18 -0.76 -2.37
C SER A 30 -9.85 -1.21 -1.79
N ALA A 31 -8.77 -0.43 -1.99
CA ALA A 31 -7.45 -0.75 -1.43
C ALA A 31 -7.48 -0.82 0.11
N ARG A 32 -8.20 0.10 0.77
CA ARG A 32 -8.39 0.07 2.23
C ARG A 32 -9.24 -1.12 2.69
N GLY A 33 -10.25 -1.49 1.90
CA GLY A 33 -11.11 -2.64 2.17
C GLY A 33 -10.34 -3.94 2.18
N GLU A 34 -9.53 -4.18 1.14
CA GLU A 34 -8.67 -5.36 1.06
C GLU A 34 -7.64 -5.40 2.19
N ALA A 35 -6.97 -4.27 2.47
CA ALA A 35 -6.03 -4.18 3.59
C ALA A 35 -6.68 -4.45 4.96
N ALA A 36 -7.95 -4.08 5.13
CA ALA A 36 -8.71 -4.37 6.35
C ALA A 36 -9.07 -5.85 6.48
N SER A 37 -9.28 -6.57 5.37
CA SER A 37 -9.57 -8.01 5.38
C SER A 37 -8.38 -8.84 5.87
N ASP A 38 -7.16 -8.37 5.62
CA ASP A 38 -5.92 -9.05 6.06
C ASP A 38 -5.42 -8.56 7.44
N ALA A 39 -6.08 -7.58 8.04
CA ALA A 39 -5.69 -7.02 9.32
C ALA A 39 -5.85 -8.06 10.44
N LYS A 40 -4.74 -8.64 10.90
CA LYS A 40 -4.72 -9.61 12.01
C LYS A 40 -4.81 -8.98 13.41
N GLY A 41 -4.85 -7.66 13.49
CA GLY A 41 -4.90 -6.92 14.76
C GLY A 41 -6.31 -6.48 15.11
N SER A 42 -6.67 -6.55 16.39
CA SER A 42 -7.84 -5.85 16.91
C SER A 42 -7.53 -4.37 17.05
N PHE A 43 -8.48 -3.51 16.69
CA PHE A 43 -8.45 -2.13 17.12
C PHE A 43 -8.44 -2.08 18.66
N GLY A 44 -7.69 -1.12 19.21
CA GLY A 44 -7.72 -0.85 20.65
C GLY A 44 -9.09 -0.33 21.09
N PRO A 45 -9.28 -0.08 22.40
CA PRO A 45 -10.58 0.34 22.94
C PRO A 45 -11.03 1.74 22.49
N VAL A 46 -10.23 2.48 21.73
CA VAL A 46 -10.48 3.86 21.34
C VAL A 46 -11.20 3.93 19.99
N ASP A 47 -12.40 4.54 19.96
CA ASP A 47 -13.11 4.87 18.72
C ASP A 47 -12.60 6.18 18.12
N CYS A 48 -11.64 6.08 17.21
CA CYS A 48 -11.00 7.23 16.56
C CYS A 48 -11.91 8.03 15.60
N ARG A 49 -13.14 7.58 15.36
CA ARG A 49 -14.15 8.39 14.65
C ARG A 49 -14.78 9.45 15.58
N LYS A 50 -14.64 9.27 16.89
CA LYS A 50 -15.15 10.17 17.93
C LYS A 50 -14.00 10.89 18.64
N ALA A 51 -12.97 10.15 19.04
CA ALA A 51 -11.79 10.70 19.67
C ALA A 51 -10.83 11.28 18.63
N LYS A 52 -10.10 12.34 18.97
CA LYS A 52 -9.01 12.85 18.14
C LYS A 52 -7.80 11.93 18.26
N CYS A 53 -7.65 11.01 17.31
CA CYS A 53 -6.53 10.08 17.27
C CYS A 53 -5.43 10.54 16.32
N ILE A 54 -4.19 10.21 16.68
CA ILE A 54 -3.02 10.27 15.81
C ILE A 54 -2.33 8.91 15.90
N ALA A 55 -1.97 8.34 14.75
CA ALA A 55 -1.14 7.15 14.67
C ALA A 55 0.28 7.56 14.27
N LEU A 56 1.24 7.42 15.17
CA LEU A 56 2.66 7.64 14.85
C LEU A 56 3.21 6.37 14.19
N THR A 57 3.81 6.54 13.01
CA THR A 57 4.40 5.45 12.23
C THR A 57 5.87 5.73 11.97
N PHE A 58 6.70 4.68 12.02
CA PHE A 58 8.13 4.75 11.72
C PHE A 58 8.48 3.68 10.70
N ASP A 59 9.04 4.09 9.56
CA ASP A 59 9.38 3.21 8.45
C ASP A 59 10.88 2.90 8.45
N ALA A 60 11.24 1.80 7.78
CA ALA A 60 12.63 1.43 7.49
C ALA A 60 13.54 1.17 8.71
N GLY A 61 12.96 0.70 9.82
CA GLY A 61 13.68 0.29 11.03
C GLY A 61 13.92 -1.23 11.15
N PRO A 62 14.58 -1.69 12.23
CA PRO A 62 15.18 -0.89 13.30
C PRO A 62 16.58 -0.35 12.92
N GLY A 63 16.86 0.89 13.29
CA GLY A 63 18.16 1.54 13.12
C GLY A 63 18.84 1.86 14.45
N LYS A 64 20.02 2.47 14.40
CA LYS A 64 20.82 2.84 15.59
C LYS A 64 20.05 3.64 16.65
N ASP A 65 19.05 4.42 16.23
CA ASP A 65 18.28 5.31 17.11
C ASP A 65 16.97 4.66 17.62
N THR A 66 16.58 3.48 17.11
CA THR A 66 15.36 2.79 17.50
C THR A 66 15.29 2.48 19.00
N PRO A 67 16.37 2.03 19.69
CA PRO A 67 16.32 1.80 21.14
C PRO A 67 15.95 3.08 21.92
N LYS A 68 16.60 4.20 21.61
CA LYS A 68 16.30 5.49 22.25
C LYS A 68 14.87 5.96 21.97
N LEU A 69 14.39 5.74 20.75
CA LEU A 69 13.00 6.05 20.39
C LEU A 69 12.00 5.22 21.20
N LEU A 70 12.26 3.91 21.36
CA LEU A 70 11.39 3.03 22.16
C LEU A 70 11.36 3.45 23.64
N ASP A 71 12.48 3.90 24.19
CA ASP A 71 12.54 4.43 25.56
C ASP A 71 11.66 5.69 25.71
N ILE A 72 11.72 6.62 24.75
CA ILE A 72 10.88 7.83 24.74
C ILE A 72 9.39 7.47 24.63
N LEU A 73 9.03 6.58 23.70
CA LEU A 73 7.65 6.15 23.51
C LEU A 73 7.09 5.50 24.79
N LYS A 74 7.90 4.68 25.47
CA LYS A 74 7.55 4.07 26.75
C LYS A 74 7.38 5.09 27.87
N GLU A 75 8.32 6.04 28.01
CA GLU A 75 8.25 7.11 29.01
C GLU A 75 6.97 7.95 28.82
N LYS A 76 6.65 8.31 27.58
CA LYS A 76 5.46 9.09 27.24
C LYS A 76 4.18 8.27 27.18
N LYS A 77 4.25 6.95 27.35
CA LYS A 77 3.12 6.02 27.25
C LYS A 77 2.38 6.14 25.90
N VAL A 78 3.14 6.29 24.82
CA VAL A 78 2.63 6.43 23.46
C VAL A 78 2.84 5.12 22.70
N HIS A 79 1.78 4.64 22.07
CA HIS A 79 1.86 3.53 21.13
C HIS A 79 2.23 4.05 19.73
N ALA A 80 3.07 3.31 19.01
CA ALA A 80 3.47 3.59 17.64
C ALA A 80 3.52 2.30 16.81
N THR A 81 3.45 2.44 15.48
CA THR A 81 3.58 1.35 14.53
C THR A 81 4.92 1.43 13.81
N PHE A 82 5.61 0.30 13.68
CA PHE A 82 6.88 0.20 12.95
C PHE A 82 6.69 -0.63 11.69
N PHE A 83 6.98 -0.05 10.54
CA PHE A 83 7.03 -0.75 9.26
C PHE A 83 8.49 -1.11 8.99
N LEU A 84 8.82 -2.37 9.30
CA LEU A 84 10.17 -2.91 9.23
C LEU A 84 10.54 -3.32 7.79
N LEU A 85 11.84 -3.43 7.53
CA LEU A 85 12.41 -4.03 6.30
C LEU A 85 12.63 -5.53 6.47
#